data_AF-A0A0E9M177-F1
#
_entry.id   AF-A0A0E9M177-F1
#
_cell.length_a   1.000
_cell.length_b   1.000
_cell.length_c   1.000
_cell.angle_alpha   90.00
_cell.angle_beta   90.00
_cell.angle_gamma   90.00
#
_symmetry.space_group_name_H-M   'P 1'
#
loop_
_entity.id
_entity.type
_entity.pdbx_description
1 polymer ?
#
loop_
_entity_poly.entity_id
_entity_poly.type
_entity_poly.pdbx_seq_one_letter_code
_entity_poly.pdbx_strand_id
1 'polypeptide(L)'
;MNIQAQELNRTIQDINPALFEMLSERGKSIFFPKKGILGQSAEAKGTAINATIGSAIEDDNSPMRLKSISKNINLEASKVFPYAPSFGRPDIRARWREMILEKNPALSLHPSVYRL
;
A
#
# COMPACT_ATOMS: atom_id res chain seq x y z
N MET A 1 5.38 1.53 23.43
CA MET A 1 4.61 1.52 22.17
C MET A 1 5.14 2.64 21.28
N ASN A 2 5.31 2.43 19.97
CA ASN A 2 5.79 3.48 19.06
C ASN A 2 4.76 4.63 18.91
N ILE A 3 5.20 5.88 18.75
CA ILE A 3 4.31 7.05 18.60
C ILE A 3 3.33 6.89 17.42
N GLN A 4 3.76 6.28 16.31
CA GLN A 4 2.88 6.06 15.16
C GLN A 4 1.75 5.08 15.49
N ALA A 5 2.01 4.06 16.32
CA ALA A 5 0.96 3.14 16.78
C ALA A 5 -0.01 3.85 17.74
N GLN A 6 0.48 4.72 18.63
CA GLN A 6 -0.38 5.52 19.52
C GLN A 6 -1.29 6.48 18.74
N GLU A 7 -0.77 7.17 17.73
CA GLU A 7 -1.56 8.04 16.83
C GLU A 7 -2.67 7.25 16.12
N LEU A 8 -2.35 6.04 15.63
CA LEU A 8 -3.32 5.15 14.99
C LEU A 8 -4.38 4.67 15.98
N ASN A 9 -3.97 4.22 17.16
CA ASN A 9 -4.88 3.76 18.21
C ASN A 9 -5.86 4.84 18.64
N ARG A 10 -5.39 6.09 18.83
CA ARG A 10 -6.25 7.23 19.13
C ARG A 10 -7.28 7.46 18.03
N THR A 11 -6.84 7.43 16.76
CA THR A 11 -7.75 7.59 15.61
C THR A 11 -8.80 6.49 15.56
N ILE A 12 -8.41 5.22 15.78
CA ILE A 12 -9.34 4.09 15.79
C ILE A 12 -10.32 4.22 16.94
N GLN A 13 -9.85 4.55 18.15
CA GLN A 13 -10.67 4.71 19.33
C GLN A 13 -11.67 5.86 19.19
N ASP A 14 -11.27 7.00 18.61
CA ASP A 14 -12.14 8.15 18.37
C ASP A 14 -13.25 7.85 17.35
N ILE A 15 -12.97 7.00 16.34
CA ILE A 15 -13.94 6.67 15.27
C ILE A 15 -14.81 5.45 15.63
N ASN A 16 -14.21 4.43 16.24
CA ASN A 16 -14.87 3.17 16.58
C ASN A 16 -14.19 2.50 17.80
N PRO A 17 -14.64 2.84 19.04
CA PRO A 17 -14.10 2.25 20.26
C PRO A 17 -14.19 0.72 20.30
N ALA A 18 -15.27 0.14 19.78
CA ALA A 18 -15.45 -1.31 19.78
C ALA A 18 -14.39 -2.02 18.92
N LEU A 19 -14.01 -1.43 17.78
CA LEU A 19 -12.92 -1.95 16.96
C LEU A 19 -11.56 -1.89 17.68
N PHE A 20 -11.30 -0.81 18.43
CA PHE A 20 -10.07 -0.70 19.22
C PHE A 20 -9.97 -1.82 20.27
N GLU A 21 -11.07 -2.12 20.97
CA GLU A 21 -11.12 -3.21 21.96
C GLU A 21 -10.93 -4.60 21.34
N MET A 22 -11.27 -4.78 20.06
CA MET A 22 -11.03 -6.04 19.33
C MET A 22 -9.55 -6.26 18.98
N LEU A 23 -8.70 -5.22 19.06
CA LEU A 23 -7.28 -5.37 18.75
C LEU A 23 -6.57 -6.13 19.87
N SER A 24 -5.82 -7.17 19.50
CA SER A 24 -4.84 -7.76 20.42
C SER A 24 -3.77 -6.75 20.83
N GLU A 25 -3.06 -7.00 21.92
CA GLU A 25 -1.93 -6.16 22.34
C GLU A 25 -0.86 -6.00 21.24
N ARG A 26 -0.65 -7.05 20.42
CA ARG A 26 0.21 -6.96 19.23
C ARG A 26 -0.39 -6.06 18.15
N GLY A 27 -1.71 -6.14 17.93
CA GLY A 27 -2.44 -5.25 17.01
C GLY A 27 -2.34 -3.78 17.44
N LYS A 28 -2.54 -3.48 18.73
CA LYS A 28 -2.36 -2.14 19.29
C LYS A 28 -0.91 -1.63 19.17
N SER A 29 0.06 -2.53 19.05
CA SER A 29 1.48 -2.19 18.93
C SER A 29 1.98 -2.05 17.49
N ILE A 30 1.21 -2.51 16.49
CA ILE A 30 1.64 -2.49 15.09
C ILE A 30 1.40 -1.12 14.45
N PHE A 31 2.28 -0.75 13.53
CA PHE A 31 2.15 0.45 12.72
C PHE A 31 2.90 0.28 11.40
N PHE A 32 2.49 1.02 10.38
CA PHE A 32 3.27 1.14 9.15
C PHE A 32 4.32 2.25 9.34
N PRO A 33 5.63 1.97 9.18
CA PRO A 33 6.71 2.89 9.57
C PRO A 33 6.92 4.01 8.53
N LYS A 34 5.87 4.79 8.23
CA LYS A 34 5.86 5.85 7.22
C LYS A 34 6.84 6.99 7.53
N LYS A 35 7.17 7.23 8.80
CA LYS A 35 8.13 8.28 9.21
C LYS A 35 9.62 7.85 9.06
N GLY A 36 9.89 6.62 8.60
CA GLY A 36 11.26 6.10 8.45
C GLY A 36 11.76 6.13 7.00
N ILE A 37 12.60 5.15 6.64
CA ILE A 37 13.18 4.99 5.28
C ILE A 37 12.10 5.01 4.19
N LEU A 38 10.93 4.41 4.45
CA LEU A 38 9.82 4.42 3.49
C LEU A 38 9.28 5.83 3.18
N GLY A 39 9.29 6.72 4.17
CA GLY A 39 8.92 8.13 3.99
C GLY A 39 9.97 8.87 3.17
N GLN A 40 11.25 8.69 3.52
CA GLN A 40 12.38 9.30 2.80
C GLN A 40 12.41 8.87 1.33
N SER A 41 12.19 7.59 1.04
CA SER A 41 12.07 7.09 -0.33
C SER A 41 10.89 7.70 -1.09
N ALA A 42 9.78 7.97 -0.40
CA ALA A 42 8.63 8.63 -1.00
C ALA A 42 8.89 10.12 -1.30
N GLU A 43 9.60 10.82 -0.41
CA GLU A 43 10.01 12.22 -0.59
C GLU A 43 11.01 12.40 -1.73
N ALA A 44 11.92 11.45 -1.94
CA ALA A 44 12.88 11.45 -3.04
C ALA A 44 12.24 11.12 -4.42
N LYS A 45 10.96 10.77 -4.47
CA LYS A 45 10.30 10.43 -5.73
C LYS A 45 10.22 11.67 -6.64
N GLY A 46 10.74 11.55 -7.86
CA GLY A 46 10.71 12.61 -8.87
C GLY A 46 11.84 13.62 -8.76
N THR A 47 12.77 13.47 -7.82
CA THR A 47 14.00 14.24 -7.78
C THR A 47 14.93 13.84 -8.94
N ALA A 48 15.75 14.76 -9.43
CA ALA A 48 16.72 14.49 -10.49
C ALA A 48 17.70 13.36 -10.14
N ILE A 49 18.04 13.19 -8.87
CA ILE A 49 18.90 12.11 -8.37
C ILE A 49 18.19 11.42 -7.21
N ASN A 50 17.64 10.23 -7.47
CA ASN A 50 17.03 9.41 -6.42
C ASN A 50 17.94 8.24 -6.04
N ALA A 51 18.75 8.44 -4.98
CA ALA A 51 19.65 7.43 -4.43
C ALA A 51 19.04 6.65 -3.24
N THR A 52 17.71 6.62 -3.12
CA THR A 52 17.00 5.95 -2.01
C THR A 52 16.38 4.60 -2.41
N ILE A 53 16.30 4.32 -3.72
CA ILE A 53 15.66 3.12 -4.25
C ILE A 53 16.61 1.93 -4.13
N GLY A 54 16.21 0.89 -3.40
CA GLY A 54 16.92 -0.39 -3.31
C GLY A 54 16.72 -1.27 -4.55
N SER A 55 16.81 -0.72 -5.76
CA SER A 55 16.62 -1.42 -7.02
C SER A 55 17.50 -0.79 -8.09
N ALA A 56 18.05 -1.62 -8.98
CA ALA A 56 18.84 -1.14 -10.10
C ALA A 56 17.94 -0.60 -11.21
N ILE A 57 18.32 0.56 -11.75
CA ILE A 57 17.60 1.31 -12.78
C ILE A 57 18.59 1.58 -13.92
N GLU A 58 18.15 1.46 -15.16
CA GLU A 58 18.91 1.78 -16.37
C GLU A 58 18.92 3.30 -16.63
N ASP A 59 19.77 3.78 -17.55
CA ASP A 59 19.86 5.21 -17.89
C ASP A 59 18.55 5.80 -18.46
N ASP A 60 17.67 4.96 -19.01
CA ASP A 60 16.33 5.35 -19.50
C ASP A 60 15.25 5.37 -18.40
N ASN A 61 15.65 5.20 -17.13
CA ASN A 61 14.79 5.05 -15.95
C ASN A 61 13.95 3.77 -15.91
N SER A 62 14.17 2.81 -16.81
CA SER A 62 13.53 1.50 -16.74
C SER A 62 14.19 0.61 -15.67
N PRO A 63 13.48 -0.37 -15.09
CA PRO A 63 14.09 -1.30 -14.16
C PRO A 63 15.12 -2.17 -14.87
N MET A 64 16.33 -2.24 -14.31
CA MET A 64 17.38 -3.13 -14.80
C MET A 64 16.91 -4.58 -14.71
N ARG A 65 17.16 -5.34 -15.77
CA ARG A 65 16.61 -6.69 -15.91
C ARG A 65 17.58 -7.64 -16.60
N LEU A 66 17.68 -8.85 -16.08
CA LEU A 66 18.45 -9.91 -16.72
C LEU A 66 17.68 -10.44 -17.95
N LYS A 67 18.31 -10.37 -19.12
CA LYS A 67 17.72 -10.83 -20.39
C LYS A 67 17.27 -12.29 -20.36
N SER A 68 17.98 -13.14 -19.60
CA SER A 68 17.64 -14.54 -19.39
C SER A 68 16.26 -14.75 -18.77
N ILE A 69 15.82 -13.79 -17.93
CA ILE A 69 14.50 -13.77 -17.28
C ILE A 69 13.50 -13.03 -18.17
N SER A 70 13.84 -11.81 -18.58
CA SER A 70 12.88 -10.90 -19.23
C SER A 70 12.36 -11.39 -20.58
N LYS A 71 13.15 -12.21 -21.30
CA LYS A 71 12.73 -12.78 -22.60
C LYS A 71 11.50 -13.71 -22.49
N ASN A 72 11.21 -14.23 -21.30
CA ASN A 72 10.11 -15.16 -21.08
C ASN A 72 8.84 -14.46 -20.55
N ILE A 73 8.84 -13.13 -20.45
CA ILE A 73 7.76 -12.37 -19.83
C ILE A 73 7.15 -11.44 -20.88
N ASN A 74 5.87 -11.68 -21.20
CA ASN A 74 5.09 -10.86 -22.13
C ASN A 74 4.26 -9.81 -21.38
N LEU A 75 4.92 -9.03 -20.51
CA LEU A 75 4.31 -7.95 -19.74
C LEU A 75 5.28 -6.76 -19.70
N GLU A 76 4.71 -5.58 -19.49
CA GLU A 76 5.48 -4.35 -19.34
C GLU A 76 6.46 -4.46 -18.16
N ALA A 77 7.74 -4.15 -18.39
CA ALA A 77 8.80 -4.33 -17.40
C ALA A 77 8.53 -3.55 -16.08
N SER A 78 7.97 -2.35 -16.19
CA SER A 78 7.58 -1.49 -15.06
C SER A 78 6.56 -2.15 -14.10
N LYS A 79 5.81 -3.15 -14.57
CA LYS A 79 4.79 -3.88 -13.80
C LYS A 79 5.29 -5.19 -13.21
N VAL A 80 6.50 -5.62 -13.58
CA VAL A 80 7.02 -6.97 -13.30
C VAL A 80 8.22 -6.93 -12.39
N PHE A 81 9.21 -6.09 -12.72
CA PHE A 81 10.53 -6.13 -12.07
C PHE A 81 10.61 -5.27 -10.80
N PRO A 82 9.92 -4.12 -10.69
CA PRO A 82 9.88 -3.37 -9.43
C PRO A 82 9.10 -4.12 -8.35
N TYR A 83 9.45 -3.87 -7.09
CA TYR A 83 8.62 -4.31 -5.97
C TYR A 83 7.23 -3.68 -6.05
N ALA A 84 6.21 -4.49 -5.76
CA ALA A 84 4.88 -3.95 -5.49
C ALA A 84 4.89 -3.14 -4.18
N PRO A 85 4.07 -2.08 -4.06
CA PRO A 85 3.91 -1.37 -2.79
C PRO A 85 3.48 -2.33 -1.68
N SER A 86 3.88 -2.08 -0.43
CA SER A 86 3.53 -2.95 0.72
C SER A 86 2.03 -3.14 0.91
N PHE A 87 1.23 -2.14 0.54
CA PHE A 87 -0.23 -2.17 0.58
C PHE A 87 -0.86 -2.63 -0.76
N GLY A 88 -0.08 -3.21 -1.66
CA GLY A 88 -0.51 -3.70 -2.97
C GLY A 88 -0.57 -2.62 -4.05
N ARG A 89 -0.65 -3.07 -5.31
CA ARG A 89 -0.76 -2.21 -6.49
C ARG A 89 -2.10 -1.46 -6.55
N PRO A 90 -2.11 -0.12 -6.65
CA PRO A 90 -3.35 0.66 -6.62
C PRO A 90 -4.35 0.29 -7.72
N ASP A 91 -3.87 0.05 -8.93
CA ASP A 91 -4.68 -0.32 -10.08
C ASP A 91 -5.33 -1.70 -9.92
N ILE A 92 -4.59 -2.68 -9.40
CA ILE A 92 -5.14 -4.01 -9.09
C ILE A 92 -6.16 -3.92 -7.96
N ARG A 93 -5.89 -3.11 -6.92
CA ARG A 93 -6.83 -2.92 -5.80
C ARG A 93 -8.13 -2.25 -6.25
N ALA A 94 -8.06 -1.27 -7.14
CA ALA A 94 -9.22 -0.62 -7.72
C ALA A 94 -10.07 -1.63 -8.51
N ARG A 95 -9.43 -2.37 -9.44
CA ARG A 95 -10.14 -3.39 -10.22
C ARG A 95 -10.74 -4.48 -9.34
N TRP A 96 -10.03 -4.91 -8.31
CA TRP A 96 -10.54 -5.90 -7.37
C TRP A 96 -11.76 -5.40 -6.61
N ARG A 97 -11.76 -4.13 -6.18
CA ARG A 97 -12.92 -3.50 -5.54
C ARG A 97 -14.13 -3.46 -6.48
N GLU A 98 -13.95 -3.08 -7.73
CA GLU A 98 -15.01 -3.12 -8.75
C GLU A 98 -15.60 -4.53 -8.87
N MET A 99 -14.74 -5.54 -8.98
CA MET A 99 -15.17 -6.94 -9.07
C MET A 99 -15.92 -7.41 -7.82
N ILE A 100 -15.55 -6.94 -6.62
CA ILE A 100 -16.31 -7.22 -5.40
C ILE A 100 -17.73 -6.67 -5.53
N LEU A 101 -17.90 -5.45 -6.02
CA LEU A 101 -19.22 -4.83 -6.18
C LEU A 101 -20.04 -5.47 -7.31
N GLU A 102 -19.41 -5.82 -8.43
CA GLU A 102 -20.02 -6.55 -9.55
C GLU A 102 -20.59 -7.89 -9.08
N LYS A 103 -19.82 -8.65 -8.27
CA LYS A 103 -20.21 -9.96 -7.76
C LYS A 103 -21.18 -9.90 -6.59
N ASN A 104 -21.22 -8.78 -5.88
CA ASN A 104 -22.05 -8.59 -4.70
C ASN A 104 -22.85 -7.29 -4.82
N PRO A 105 -23.88 -7.22 -5.68
CA PRO A 105 -24.64 -5.99 -5.91
C PRO A 105 -25.24 -5.40 -4.63
N ALA A 106 -25.56 -6.22 -3.63
CA ALA A 106 -26.05 -5.78 -2.32
C ALA A 106 -25.06 -4.87 -1.55
N LEU A 107 -23.75 -4.99 -1.79
CA LEU A 107 -22.73 -4.11 -1.18
C LEU A 107 -22.72 -2.71 -1.81
N SER A 108 -23.28 -2.54 -3.01
CA SER A 108 -23.39 -1.24 -3.68
C SER A 108 -24.52 -0.38 -3.10
N LEU A 109 -25.43 -0.97 -2.32
CA LEU A 109 -26.48 -0.28 -1.60
C LEU A 109 -25.87 0.31 -0.33
N HIS A 110 -25.38 1.55 -0.39
CA HIS A 110 -24.84 2.23 0.78
C HIS A 110 -25.94 2.43 1.85
N PRO A 111 -25.79 1.89 3.07
CA PRO A 111 -26.65 2.25 4.19
C PRO A 111 -26.18 3.60 4.73
N SER A 112 -26.66 4.69 4.14
CA SER A 112 -26.67 6.01 4.79
C SER A 112 -27.69 6.07 5.94
N VAL A 113 -28.30 4.94 6.30
CA VAL A 113 -29.48 4.81 7.15
C VAL A 113 -29.17 3.94 8.37
N TYR A 114 -28.10 4.22 9.10
CA TYR A 114 -27.98 3.85 10.53
C TYR A 114 -27.00 4.82 11.18
N ARG A 115 -27.40 6.10 11.30
CA ARG A 115 -26.96 6.93 12.43
C ARG A 115 -27.92 6.59 13.57
N LEU A 116 -27.45 5.85 14.55
CA LEU A 116 -27.99 5.90 15.91
C LEU A 116 -27.21 6.98 16.66
#